data_AF-A0A381XKL8-F1
#
_entry.id   AF-A0A381XKL8-F1
#
_cell.length_a   1.000
_cell.length_b   1.000
_cell.length_c   1.000
_cell.angle_alpha   90.00
_cell.angle_beta   90.00
_cell.angle_gamma   90.00
#
_symmetry.space_group_name_H-M   'P 1'
#
loop_
_entity.id
_entity.type
_entity.pdbx_description
1 polymer ?
#
loop_
_entity_poly.entity_id
_entity_poly.type
_entity_poly.pdbx_seq_one_letter_code
_entity_poly.pdbx_strand_id
1 'polypeptide(L)'
;MKARISKSPASFSDKHFEKRSIEKNALAISSMQSQEIESHQKVEDNYKKVLNSTDKKLHRPKSWGGFSFTPYYFEFWEGRKNRLNRRYIFLQRDGEWHEKYLQP
;
A
#
# COMPACT_ATOMS: atom_id res chain seq x y z
N MET A 1 7.89 -2.13 12.28
CA MET A 1 6.57 -1.73 12.84
C MET A 1 5.68 -2.95 12.90
N LYS A 2 4.83 -3.08 13.93
CA LYS A 2 3.73 -4.04 13.99
C LYS A 2 2.41 -3.26 14.09
N ALA A 3 1.42 -3.68 13.32
CA ALA A 3 0.17 -2.95 13.19
C ALA A 3 -1.01 -3.91 13.02
N ARG A 4 -2.20 -3.44 13.40
CA ARG A 4 -3.46 -4.04 12.96
C ARG A 4 -3.77 -3.50 11.58
N ILE A 5 -4.11 -4.40 10.66
CA ILE A 5 -4.40 -4.06 9.26
C ILE A 5 -5.90 -4.13 9.06
N SER A 6 -6.47 -3.10 8.43
CA SER A 6 -7.88 -3.11 8.03
C SER A 6 -8.04 -2.54 6.63
N LYS A 7 -9.05 -3.01 5.89
CA LYS A 7 -9.37 -2.46 4.57
C LYS A 7 -9.88 -1.03 4.74
N SER A 8 -9.31 -0.09 4.01
CA SER A 8 -9.75 1.30 4.06
C SER A 8 -11.17 1.44 3.50
N PRO A 9 -11.96 2.44 3.95
CA PRO A 9 -13.27 2.71 3.40
C PRO A 9 -13.25 2.87 1.88
N ALA A 10 -14.30 2.39 1.20
CA ALA A 10 -14.42 2.49 -0.24
C ALA A 10 -14.26 3.94 -0.72
N SER A 11 -14.90 4.89 -0.02
CA SER A 11 -14.85 6.32 -0.32
C SER A 11 -13.44 6.92 -0.26
N PHE A 12 -12.55 6.40 0.60
CA PHE A 12 -11.14 6.82 0.60
C PHE A 12 -10.43 6.32 -0.67
N SER A 13 -10.68 5.07 -1.05
CA SER A 13 -10.10 4.45 -2.24
C SER A 13 -10.62 5.12 -3.52
N ASP A 14 -11.91 5.46 -3.59
CA ASP A 14 -12.54 6.19 -4.72
C ASP A 14 -11.85 7.55 -4.91
N LYS A 15 -11.80 8.37 -3.85
CA LYS A 15 -11.15 9.70 -3.89
C LYS A 15 -9.67 9.64 -4.27
N HIS A 16 -8.95 8.62 -3.80
CA HIS A 16 -7.55 8.45 -4.19
C HIS A 16 -7.42 8.03 -5.66
N PHE A 17 -8.28 7.10 -6.12
CA PHE A 17 -8.26 6.61 -7.49
C PHE A 17 -8.56 7.71 -8.50
N GLU A 18 -9.55 8.57 -8.23
CA GLU A 18 -9.91 9.71 -9.07
C GLU A 18 -8.77 10.71 -9.26
N LYS A 19 -7.85 10.82 -8.29
CA LYS A 19 -6.71 11.74 -8.35
C LYS A 19 -5.48 11.16 -9.07
N ARG A 20 -5.49 9.86 -9.41
CA ARG A 20 -4.39 9.22 -10.12
C ARG A 20 -4.42 9.58 -11.60
N SER A 21 -3.27 9.51 -12.25
CA SER A 21 -3.19 9.69 -13.70
C SER A 21 -3.96 8.58 -14.43
N ILE A 22 -4.43 8.89 -15.64
CA ILE A 22 -5.25 7.97 -16.43
C ILE A 22 -4.49 6.68 -16.76
N GLU A 23 -3.17 6.76 -16.97
CA GLU A 23 -2.27 5.64 -17.23
C GLU A 23 -2.23 4.68 -16.04
N LYS A 24 -2.08 5.22 -14.81
CA LYS A 24 -2.07 4.40 -13.60
C LYS A 24 -3.42 3.71 -13.37
N ASN A 25 -4.52 4.39 -13.69
CA ASN A 25 -5.85 3.84 -13.56
C ASN A 25 -6.15 2.78 -14.63
N ALA A 26 -5.70 2.99 -15.87
CA ALA A 26 -5.85 2.03 -16.95
C ALA A 26 -5.17 0.68 -16.61
N LEU A 27 -3.94 0.71 -16.08
CA LEU A 27 -3.25 -0.52 -15.66
C LEU A 27 -3.95 -1.21 -14.48
N ALA A 28 -4.47 -0.43 -13.52
CA ALA A 28 -5.20 -0.99 -12.39
C ALA A 28 -6.52 -1.67 -12.82
N ILE A 29 -7.14 -1.20 -13.90
CA ILE A 29 -8.38 -1.76 -14.46
C ILE A 29 -8.08 -2.96 -15.36
N SER A 30 -7.01 -2.93 -16.14
CA SER A 30 -6.68 -3.96 -17.12
C SER A 30 -6.01 -5.20 -16.52
N SER A 31 -5.56 -5.13 -15.27
CA SER A 31 -4.77 -6.17 -14.62
C SER A 31 -5.50 -6.86 -13.46
N MET A 32 -5.46 -8.18 -13.45
CA MET A 32 -5.75 -9.00 -12.26
C MET A 32 -4.41 -9.29 -11.56
N GLN A 33 -4.00 -8.40 -10.66
CA GLN A 33 -2.69 -8.47 -10.01
C GLN A 33 -2.42 -9.86 -9.41
N SER A 34 -1.22 -10.39 -9.68
CA SER A 34 -0.72 -11.70 -9.22
C SER A 34 -1.37 -12.94 -9.84
N GLN A 35 -2.30 -12.80 -10.79
CA GLN A 35 -2.79 -13.92 -11.59
C GLN A 35 -1.83 -14.25 -12.75
N GLU A 36 -1.78 -15.52 -13.15
CA GLU A 36 -1.04 -15.97 -14.33
C GLU A 36 -1.63 -15.37 -15.61
N ILE A 37 -0.76 -15.15 -16.61
CA ILE A 37 -1.14 -14.67 -17.93
C ILE A 37 -0.20 -15.27 -18.98
N GLU A 38 -0.70 -15.51 -20.18
CA GLU A 38 0.01 -16.21 -21.26
C GLU A 38 1.32 -15.54 -21.69
N SER A 39 1.40 -14.21 -21.60
CA SER A 39 2.61 -13.46 -21.98
C SER A 39 2.60 -12.02 -21.46
N HIS A 40 3.77 -11.39 -21.43
CA HIS A 40 3.89 -9.96 -21.17
C HIS A 40 3.17 -9.10 -22.23
N GLN A 41 3.22 -9.50 -23.50
CA GLN A 41 2.53 -8.79 -24.59
C GLN A 41 1.03 -8.67 -24.32
N LYS A 42 0.41 -9.72 -23.76
CA LYS A 42 -1.00 -9.70 -23.39
C LYS A 42 -1.32 -8.65 -22.31
N VAL A 43 -0.40 -8.42 -21.36
CA VAL A 43 -0.53 -7.35 -20.35
C VAL A 43 -0.55 -5.98 -21.03
N GLU A 44 0.37 -5.74 -21.96
CA GLU A 44 0.45 -4.48 -22.71
C GLU A 44 -0.80 -4.25 -23.57
N ASP A 45 -1.29 -5.28 -24.24
CA ASP A 45 -2.47 -5.18 -25.10
C ASP A 45 -3.73 -4.86 -24.27
N ASN A 46 -3.91 -5.54 -23.14
CA ASN A 46 -4.99 -5.25 -22.20
C ASN A 46 -4.90 -3.81 -21.67
N TYR A 47 -3.69 -3.35 -21.33
CA TYR A 47 -3.43 -1.99 -20.89
C TYR A 47 -3.78 -0.95 -21.97
N LYS A 48 -3.24 -1.10 -23.19
CA LYS A 48 -3.51 -0.20 -24.32
C LYS A 48 -4.99 -0.17 -24.68
N LYS A 49 -5.68 -1.31 -24.61
CA LYS A 49 -7.14 -1.40 -24.85
C LYS A 49 -7.92 -0.54 -23.87
N VAL A 50 -7.58 -0.56 -22.57
CA VAL A 50 -8.25 0.26 -21.56
C VAL A 50 -7.83 1.72 -21.67
N LEU A 51 -6.54 2.00 -21.88
CA LEU A 51 -6.01 3.35 -22.00
C LEU A 51 -6.62 4.12 -23.17
N ASN A 52 -6.82 3.46 -24.31
CA ASN A 52 -7.39 4.05 -25.53
C ASN A 52 -8.93 4.01 -25.57
N SER A 53 -9.58 3.54 -24.49
CA SER A 53 -11.04 3.53 -24.40
C SER A 53 -11.58 4.96 -24.43
N THR A 54 -12.69 5.19 -25.13
CA THR A 54 -13.39 6.48 -25.15
C THR A 54 -14.19 6.74 -23.88
N ASP A 55 -14.28 5.75 -22.99
CA ASP A 55 -14.93 5.90 -21.69
C ASP A 55 -14.11 6.82 -20.77
N LYS A 56 -14.64 8.03 -20.57
CA LYS A 56 -14.03 9.07 -19.73
C LYS A 56 -14.06 8.74 -18.24
N LYS A 57 -14.78 7.69 -17.82
CA LYS A 57 -14.91 7.30 -16.42
C LYS A 57 -14.31 5.91 -16.22
N LEU A 58 -12.99 5.87 -16.16
CA LEU A 58 -12.24 4.75 -15.60
C LEU A 58 -12.63 4.57 -14.13
N HIS A 59 -13.70 3.80 -13.87
CA HIS A 59 -14.17 3.53 -12.52
C HIS A 59 -13.19 2.61 -11.79
N ARG A 60 -13.01 2.85 -10.48
CA ARG A 60 -12.14 2.04 -9.63
C ARG A 60 -12.62 0.58 -9.59
N PRO A 61 -11.77 -0.42 -9.89
CA PRO A 61 -12.11 -1.83 -9.71
C PRO A 61 -12.43 -2.17 -8.26
N LYS A 62 -13.39 -3.08 -8.02
CA LYS A 62 -13.75 -3.53 -6.65
C LYS A 62 -12.59 -4.20 -5.92
N SER A 63 -11.70 -4.86 -6.65
CA SER A 63 -10.47 -5.49 -6.16
C SER A 63 -9.38 -4.48 -5.80
N TRP A 64 -9.47 -3.24 -6.27
CA TRP A 64 -8.49 -2.19 -6.02
C TRP A 64 -8.89 -1.32 -4.82
N GLY A 65 -7.98 -1.06 -3.89
CA GLY A 65 -8.24 -0.18 -2.76
C GLY A 65 -7.06 -0.05 -1.81
N GLY A 66 -7.25 0.73 -0.76
CA GLY A 66 -6.25 0.93 0.29
C GLY A 66 -6.45 0.01 1.50
N PHE A 67 -5.38 -0.13 2.28
CA PHE A 67 -5.41 -0.65 3.65
C PHE A 67 -4.89 0.42 4.60
N SER A 68 -5.43 0.46 5.81
CA SER A 68 -4.90 1.24 6.92
C SER A 68 -4.13 0.33 7.88
N PHE A 69 -3.06 0.88 8.42
CA PHE A 69 -2.19 0.21 9.38
C PHE A 69 -2.24 1.01 10.68
N THR A 70 -2.86 0.46 11.72
CA THR A 70 -2.87 1.06 13.05
C THR A 70 -1.73 0.45 13.86
N PRO A 71 -0.60 1.15 14.03
CA PRO A 71 0.54 0.60 14.76
C PRO A 71 0.21 0.41 16.23
N TYR A 72 0.67 -0.71 16.79
CA TYR A 72 0.73 -0.94 18.23
C TYR A 72 2.17 -1.15 18.70
N TYR A 73 3.12 -1.22 17.77
CA TYR A 73 4.55 -1.25 18.04
C TYR A 73 5.32 -0.64 16.88
N PHE A 74 6.30 0.20 17.17
CA PHE A 74 7.31 0.61 16.21
C PHE A 74 8.66 0.81 16.89
N GLU A 75 9.72 0.76 16.09
CA GLU A 75 11.10 0.81 16.53
C GLU A 75 11.86 1.76 15.62
N PHE A 76 12.58 2.68 16.24
CA PHE A 76 13.64 3.44 15.59
C PHE A 76 14.96 2.74 15.88
N TRP A 77 15.56 2.23 14.82
CA TRP A 77 16.89 1.64 14.85
C TRP A 77 17.88 2.64 14.27
N GLU A 78 18.95 2.91 15.00
CA GLU A 78 20.02 3.82 14.60
C GLU A 78 21.37 3.10 14.74
N GLY A 79 22.07 2.93 13.62
CA GLY A 79 23.41 2.35 13.60
C GLY A 79 24.44 3.30 14.22
N ARG A 80 25.31 2.78 15.09
CA ARG A 80 26.36 3.57 15.75
C ARG A 80 27.73 2.90 15.67
N LYS A 81 28.78 3.66 15.99
CA LYS A 81 30.16 3.16 16.06
C LYS A 81 30.25 1.96 17.02
N ASN A 82 31.20 1.07 16.75
CA ASN A 82 31.47 -0.11 17.58
C ASN A 82 30.28 -1.07 17.75
N ARG A 83 29.31 -1.05 16.83
CA ARG A 83 28.07 -1.87 16.87
C ARG A 83 27.17 -1.62 18.08
N LEU A 84 27.36 -0.50 18.80
CA LEU A 84 26.49 -0.06 19.89
C LEU A 84 25.21 0.61 19.36
N ASN A 85 24.47 -0.12 18.53
CA ASN A 85 23.27 0.40 17.87
C ASN A 85 22.24 0.85 18.89
N ARG A 86 21.57 1.97 18.61
CA ARG A 86 20.47 2.44 19.44
C ARG A 86 19.17 1.85 18.90
N ARG A 87 18.44 1.16 19.76
CA ARG A 87 17.13 0.57 19.46
C ARG A 87 16.08 1.15 20.40
N TYR A 88 15.30 2.09 19.89
CA TYR A 88 14.31 2.83 20.68
C TYR A 88 12.90 2.45 20.21
N ILE A 89 12.11 1.88 21.11
CA ILE A 89 10.82 1.29 20.79
C ILE A 89 9.68 2.05 21.44
N PHE A 90 8.53 2.01 20.76
CA PHE A 90 7.24 2.47 21.23
C PHE A 90 6.30 1.28 21.19
N LEU A 91 5.68 0.95 22.32
CA LEU A 91 4.75 -0.17 22.46
C LEU A 91 3.46 0.32 23.10
N GLN A 92 2.34 0.05 22.45
CA GLN A 92 1.03 0.38 22.99
C GLN A 92 0.56 -0.72 23.96
N ARG A 93 0.21 -0.34 25.21
CA ARG A 93 -0.43 -1.21 26.21
C ARG A 93 -1.52 -0.42 26.92
N ASP A 94 -2.68 -1.02 27.12
CA ASP A 94 -3.81 -0.42 27.84
C ASP A 94 -4.22 0.99 27.35
N GLY A 95 -4.05 1.23 26.04
CA GLY A 95 -4.34 2.52 25.41
C GLY A 95 -3.21 3.55 25.45
N GLU A 96 -2.16 3.31 26.23
CA GLU A 96 -1.03 4.21 26.40
C GLU A 96 0.21 3.73 25.63
N TRP A 97 1.07 4.69 25.25
CA TRP A 97 2.35 4.39 24.63
C TRP A 97 3.45 4.31 25.69
N HIS A 98 4.17 3.20 25.68
CA HIS A 98 5.35 3.00 26.51
C HIS A 98 6.60 3.00 25.66
N GLU A 99 7.58 3.77 26.11
CA GLU A 99 8.86 3.94 25.46
C GLU A 99 9.93 3.09 26.15
N LYS A 100 10.77 2.39 25.38
CA LYS A 100 11.86 1.57 25.94
C LYS A 100 13.07 1.56 25.02
N TYR A 101 14.21 1.16 25.58
CA TYR A 101 15.41 0.84 24.84
C TYR A 101 15.62 -0.68 24.80
N LEU A 102 16.07 -1.20 23.67
CA LEU A 102 16.51 -2.59 23.51
C LEU A 102 18.02 -2.66 23.37
N GLN A 103 18.61 -3.79 23.76
CA GLN A 103 20.02 -4.05 23.52
C GLN A 103 20.29 -4.22 22.00
N PRO A 104 21.42 -3.71 21.49
CA PRO A 104 21.79 -3.76 20.07
C PRO A 104 21.95 -5.18 19.52
#